data_AF-A0CM17-F1
#
_entry.id   AF-A0CM17-F1
#
_cell.length_a   1.000
_cell.length_b   1.000
_cell.length_c   1.000
_cell.angle_alpha   90.00
_cell.angle_beta   90.00
_cell.angle_gamma   90.00
#
_symmetry.space_group_name_H-M   'P 1'
#
loop_
_entity.id
_entity.type
_entity.pdbx_description
1 polymer ?
#
loop_
_entity_poly.entity_id
_entity_poly.type
_entity_poly.pdbx_seq_one_letter_code
_entity_poly.pdbx_strand_id
1 'polypeptide(L)'
;MGAEQSVAHGIVKSKNFTIIGYKENEIYGSFKLIDSQSNQYAMVSKTCQSYEEYTNLCQILKESKSLNEIDHLVKLVEVDTQEETNLCSTFYKVTALYEYYDISLRQITKEASINCLFVLKCLAEILSQLYEHNIVHGNLTPDYVLIEKIKGEVKLNNSTQLTGYNHYKRILSGDSLWYLSPELLTALGKKELRPQYNHEKNEVYQLGLIALEFWGNCNISDIYDRQNYRMNETVIQESIDEFGVRNGYVLKNVIKQMLQEDPNARPTMSELCSSFKQLFEIQKQIEERKVQQYEEQGQQYEQINNYQEINKEALEIHDEVLQFNKESFQYQEEGKNNIHYENSPRDQFEESPRKVEKQNVEFNTQSVKQSVNQSIKEYYVTGSIAAQFGQLNLLESNADYKSNGITHLQDDGDVLQEKSQNHPTSPKGQDSIKPKKSVKVNVASANKKGVSIKRPKHEVMDTKLPKQAVVVSKKR
;
A
#
# COMPACT_ATOMS: atom_id res chain seq x y z
N MET A 1 38.16 21.33 -7.84
CA MET A 1 37.41 20.88 -6.63
C MET A 1 36.54 22.01 -6.04
N GLY A 2 35.70 22.72 -6.82
CA GLY A 2 34.97 23.88 -6.30
C GLY A 2 33.57 24.15 -6.86
N ALA A 3 33.01 23.26 -7.69
CA ALA A 3 31.73 23.52 -8.38
C ALA A 3 30.51 22.82 -7.76
N GLU A 4 30.67 21.87 -6.84
CA GLU A 4 29.53 21.09 -6.32
C GLU A 4 28.72 21.80 -5.21
N GLN A 5 29.17 22.98 -4.72
CA GLN A 5 28.55 23.67 -3.60
C GLN A 5 27.44 24.68 -3.96
N SER A 6 27.16 24.94 -5.24
CA SER A 6 26.29 26.09 -5.60
C SER A 6 24.78 25.81 -5.46
N VAL A 7 24.30 24.63 -5.85
CA VAL A 7 22.86 24.45 -6.14
C VAL A 7 22.00 24.21 -4.90
N ALA A 8 22.47 23.31 -4.03
CA ALA A 8 21.78 23.04 -2.77
C ALA A 8 21.70 24.31 -1.90
N HIS A 9 22.63 25.24 -2.06
CA HIS A 9 22.79 26.39 -1.18
C HIS A 9 21.62 27.38 -1.26
N GLY A 10 20.95 27.53 -2.42
CA GLY A 10 19.84 28.49 -2.59
C GLY A 10 18.59 28.09 -1.79
N ILE A 11 18.09 26.88 -2.05
CA ILE A 11 16.95 26.30 -1.30
C ILE A 11 17.30 26.14 0.18
N VAL A 12 18.51 25.63 0.48
CA VAL A 12 18.89 25.30 1.85
C VAL A 12 19.03 26.55 2.72
N LYS A 13 19.64 27.63 2.19
CA LYS A 13 19.82 28.88 2.94
C LYS A 13 18.53 29.65 3.15
N SER A 14 17.62 29.63 2.18
CA SER A 14 16.39 30.44 2.26
C SER A 14 15.41 29.93 3.31
N LYS A 15 15.45 28.62 3.62
CA LYS A 15 14.49 27.95 4.50
C LYS A 15 15.08 27.28 5.75
N ASN A 16 16.35 27.54 6.06
CA ASN A 16 17.06 26.93 7.19
C ASN A 16 17.04 25.40 7.17
N PHE A 17 17.18 24.81 5.99
CA PHE A 17 17.25 23.36 5.85
C PHE A 17 18.63 22.84 6.27
N THR A 18 18.68 21.59 6.71
CA THR A 18 19.94 20.89 7.01
C THR A 18 20.06 19.67 6.12
N ILE A 19 21.17 19.54 5.39
CA ILE A 19 21.44 18.33 4.61
C ILE A 19 21.90 17.24 5.59
N ILE A 20 21.10 16.18 5.74
CA ILE A 20 21.45 15.03 6.58
C ILE A 20 22.50 14.16 5.88
N GLY A 21 22.34 13.92 4.58
CA GLY A 21 23.24 13.05 3.84
C GLY A 21 22.75 12.73 2.43
N TYR A 22 23.41 11.76 1.79
CA TYR A 22 23.05 11.25 0.47
C TYR A 22 22.44 9.85 0.63
N LYS A 23 21.39 9.58 -0.14
CA LYS A 23 20.71 8.28 -0.18
C LYS A 23 20.44 7.88 -1.62
N GLU A 24 20.17 6.61 -1.83
CA GLU A 24 19.74 6.06 -3.09
C GLU A 24 18.58 5.08 -2.87
N ASN A 25 17.53 5.17 -3.69
CA ASN A 25 16.46 4.18 -3.71
C ASN A 25 15.79 4.10 -5.10
N GLU A 26 14.90 3.13 -5.29
CA GLU A 26 14.22 2.92 -6.58
C GLU A 26 13.29 4.06 -7.01
N ILE A 27 12.82 4.86 -6.05
CA ILE A 27 11.83 5.92 -6.28
C ILE A 27 12.50 7.16 -6.84
N TYR A 28 13.53 7.64 -6.15
CA TYR A 28 14.19 8.92 -6.38
C TYR A 28 15.53 8.78 -7.13
N GLY A 29 16.05 7.56 -7.28
CA GLY A 29 17.45 7.34 -7.66
C GLY A 29 18.38 7.86 -6.58
N SER A 30 19.49 8.50 -6.95
CA SER A 30 20.38 9.18 -6.01
C SER A 30 19.81 10.56 -5.61
N PHE A 31 19.66 10.82 -4.31
CA PHE A 31 19.10 12.07 -3.78
C PHE A 31 19.81 12.53 -2.51
N LYS A 32 19.63 13.81 -2.18
CA LYS A 32 20.07 14.40 -0.90
C LYS A 32 18.89 14.38 0.07
N LEU A 33 19.10 13.80 1.24
CA LEU A 33 18.13 13.85 2.33
C LEU A 33 18.29 15.16 3.11
N ILE A 34 17.19 15.88 3.26
CA ILE A 34 17.14 17.19 3.91
C ILE A 34 16.19 17.14 5.10
N ASP A 35 16.53 17.84 6.18
CA ASP A 35 15.69 18.03 7.36
C ASP A 35 15.24 19.50 7.50
N SER A 36 14.00 19.69 7.96
CA SER A 36 13.48 20.99 8.39
C SER A 36 12.37 20.84 9.43
N GLN A 37 12.59 21.37 10.63
CA GLN A 37 11.52 21.57 11.62
C GLN A 37 10.62 20.35 11.82
N SER A 38 11.21 19.14 11.91
CA SER A 38 10.56 17.83 12.06
C SER A 38 10.09 17.12 10.79
N ASN A 39 10.27 17.71 9.61
CA ASN A 39 9.96 17.08 8.33
C ASN A 39 11.23 16.76 7.55
N GLN A 40 11.22 15.60 6.89
CA GLN A 40 12.29 15.20 5.98
C GLN A 40 11.86 15.38 4.51
N TYR A 41 12.84 15.67 3.67
CA TYR A 41 12.64 15.93 2.24
C TYR A 41 13.69 15.21 1.40
N ALA A 42 13.27 14.77 0.21
CA ALA A 42 14.13 14.20 -0.80
C ALA A 42 14.42 15.26 -1.86
N MET A 43 15.68 15.69 -1.96
CA MET A 43 16.12 16.64 -2.97
C MET A 43 16.77 15.89 -4.13
N VAL A 44 16.08 15.87 -5.26
CA VAL A 44 16.49 15.20 -6.50
C VAL A 44 16.95 16.24 -7.49
N SER A 45 18.14 16.07 -8.06
CA SER A 45 18.67 16.98 -9.08
C SER A 45 18.87 16.24 -10.40
N LYS A 46 18.46 16.86 -11.50
CA LYS A 46 18.70 16.37 -12.86
C LYS A 46 19.41 17.45 -13.69
N THR A 47 20.48 17.04 -14.36
CA THR A 47 21.16 17.88 -15.36
C THR A 47 20.58 17.54 -16.74
N CYS A 48 20.04 18.54 -17.41
CA CYS A 48 19.48 18.41 -18.76
C CYS A 48 20.57 18.65 -19.81
N GLN A 49 20.52 17.90 -20.90
CA GLN A 49 21.51 17.98 -21.98
C GLN A 49 21.17 19.06 -23.01
N SER A 50 19.92 19.51 -23.04
CA SER A 50 19.44 20.55 -23.94
C SER A 50 18.49 21.51 -23.24
N TYR A 51 18.38 22.73 -23.79
CA TYR A 51 17.41 23.71 -23.34
C TYR A 51 15.97 23.20 -23.50
N GLU A 52 15.68 22.44 -24.55
CA GLU A 52 14.36 21.82 -24.76
C GLU A 52 14.00 20.86 -23.64
N GLU A 53 14.91 19.94 -23.28
CA GLU A 53 14.71 19.01 -22.15
C GLU A 53 14.49 19.77 -20.84
N TYR A 54 15.28 20.81 -20.60
CA TYR A 54 15.14 21.69 -19.43
C TYR A 54 13.77 22.35 -19.36
N THR A 55 13.31 22.98 -20.46
CA THR A 55 12.00 23.63 -20.49
C THR A 55 10.84 22.65 -20.30
N ASN A 56 10.95 21.46 -20.91
CA ASN A 56 9.95 20.41 -20.76
C ASN A 56 9.89 19.91 -19.31
N LEU A 57 11.05 19.69 -18.68
CA LEU A 57 11.12 19.24 -17.29
C LEU A 57 10.57 20.30 -16.32
N CYS A 58 10.90 21.58 -16.53
CA CYS A 58 10.36 22.68 -15.73
C CYS A 58 8.83 22.76 -15.85
N GLN A 59 8.29 22.60 -17.06
CA GLN A 59 6.85 22.61 -17.29
C GLN A 59 6.17 21.42 -16.58
N ILE A 60 6.74 20.22 -16.72
CA ILE A 60 6.22 19.02 -16.04
C ILE A 60 6.20 19.24 -14.53
N LEU A 61 7.30 19.69 -13.91
CA LEU A 61 7.35 19.92 -12.47
C LEU A 61 6.41 21.03 -12.00
N LYS A 62 6.17 22.05 -12.83
CA LYS A 62 5.17 23.09 -12.54
C LYS A 62 3.76 22.51 -12.52
N GLU A 63 3.45 21.62 -13.47
CA GLU A 63 2.18 20.88 -13.49
C GLU A 63 2.10 19.93 -12.28
N SER A 64 3.14 19.16 -11.94
CA SER A 64 3.16 18.29 -10.75
C SER A 64 2.92 19.08 -9.48
N LYS A 65 3.46 20.30 -9.38
CA LYS A 65 3.26 21.17 -8.21
C LYS A 65 1.79 21.59 -8.03
N SER A 66 1.03 21.71 -9.12
CA SER A 66 -0.41 21.98 -9.04
C SER A 66 -1.22 20.79 -8.50
N LEU A 67 -0.65 19.58 -8.51
CA LEU A 67 -1.26 18.38 -7.96
C LEU A 67 -1.09 18.24 -6.44
N ASN A 68 -0.38 19.17 -5.79
CA ASN A 68 -0.18 19.14 -4.34
C ASN A 68 -1.49 19.24 -3.53
N GLU A 69 -2.60 19.59 -4.17
CA GLU A 69 -3.95 19.59 -3.61
C GLU A 69 -4.55 18.18 -3.50
N ILE A 70 -4.02 17.20 -4.26
CA ILE A 70 -4.46 15.80 -4.17
C ILE A 70 -3.96 15.23 -2.85
N ASP A 71 -4.90 14.92 -1.96
CA ASP A 71 -4.61 14.25 -0.70
C ASP A 71 -3.91 12.91 -0.94
N HIS A 72 -3.06 12.54 0.00
CA HIS A 72 -2.26 11.31 -0.07
C HIS A 72 -1.27 11.22 -1.25
N LEU A 73 -1.05 12.27 -2.02
CA LEU A 73 0.07 12.34 -2.96
C LEU A 73 1.31 12.92 -2.26
N VAL A 74 2.50 12.39 -2.56
CA VAL A 74 3.77 13.00 -2.12
C VAL A 74 3.91 14.37 -2.75
N LYS A 75 4.04 15.41 -1.92
CA LYS A 75 4.04 16.79 -2.41
C LYS A 75 5.39 17.21 -2.98
N LEU A 76 5.34 17.96 -4.08
CA LEU A 76 6.47 18.70 -4.63
C LEU A 76 6.54 20.08 -3.94
N VAL A 77 7.42 20.20 -2.96
CA VAL A 77 7.54 21.39 -2.10
C VAL A 77 8.13 22.55 -2.90
N GLU A 78 9.24 22.31 -3.59
CA GLU A 78 10.01 23.34 -4.25
C GLU A 78 10.71 22.83 -5.51
N VAL A 79 10.89 23.73 -6.47
CA VAL A 79 11.65 23.51 -7.69
C VAL A 79 12.60 24.67 -7.81
N ASP A 80 13.89 24.38 -7.92
CA ASP A 80 14.94 25.34 -8.21
C ASP A 80 15.58 24.98 -9.55
N THR A 81 15.90 26.00 -10.31
CA THR A 81 16.38 25.87 -11.67
C THR A 81 17.60 26.74 -11.85
N GLN A 82 18.66 26.18 -12.43
CA GLN A 82 19.93 26.87 -12.59
C GLN A 82 20.44 26.71 -14.02
N GLU A 83 20.93 27.82 -14.55
CA GLU A 83 21.62 27.89 -15.84
C GLU A 83 23.06 28.29 -15.57
N GLU A 84 23.99 27.37 -15.80
CA GLU A 84 25.42 27.61 -15.65
C GLU A 84 26.04 27.73 -17.04
N THR A 85 26.50 28.94 -17.36
CA THR A 85 27.24 29.21 -18.60
C THR A 85 28.74 29.10 -18.34
N ASN A 86 29.36 28.07 -18.92
CA ASN A 86 30.81 27.91 -18.98
C ASN A 86 31.32 28.33 -20.37
N LEU A 87 32.63 28.60 -20.49
CA LEU A 87 33.26 29.17 -21.69
C LEU A 87 32.88 28.53 -23.04
N CYS A 88 32.47 27.24 -23.05
CA CYS A 88 32.09 26.53 -24.28
C CYS A 88 30.77 25.74 -24.18
N SER A 89 30.04 25.81 -23.05
CA SER A 89 28.83 25.03 -22.86
C SER A 89 27.92 25.64 -21.80
N THR A 90 26.61 25.51 -22.02
CA THR A 90 25.60 25.83 -21.01
C THR A 90 25.07 24.55 -20.42
N PHE A 91 25.04 24.46 -19.09
CA PHE A 91 24.42 23.35 -18.36
C PHE A 91 23.14 23.84 -17.71
N TYR A 92 22.07 23.06 -17.87
CA TYR A 92 20.80 23.33 -17.25
C TYR A 92 20.57 22.30 -16.14
N LYS A 93 20.36 22.78 -14.92
CA LYS A 93 20.12 21.90 -13.77
C LYS A 93 18.78 22.23 -13.14
N VAL A 94 17.99 21.20 -12.92
CA VAL A 94 16.69 21.28 -12.25
C VAL A 94 16.78 20.49 -10.95
N THR A 95 16.42 21.11 -9.84
CA THR A 95 16.39 20.48 -8.52
C THR A 95 14.97 20.54 -7.99
N ALA A 96 14.42 19.38 -7.65
CA ALA A 96 13.08 19.23 -7.10
C ALA A 96 13.17 18.71 -5.66
N LEU A 97 12.40 19.31 -4.76
CA LEU A 97 12.33 18.96 -3.35
C LEU A 97 10.97 18.33 -3.06
N TYR A 98 10.95 17.05 -2.71
CA TYR A 98 9.75 16.29 -2.37
C TYR A 98 9.66 16.03 -0.87
N GLU A 99 8.45 15.87 -0.34
CA GLU A 99 8.26 15.22 0.96
C GLU A 99 8.92 13.83 0.97
N TYR A 100 9.61 13.49 2.05
CA TYR A 100 10.26 12.19 2.19
C TYR A 100 9.59 11.34 3.26
N TYR A 101 9.33 10.09 2.89
CA TYR A 101 8.88 9.03 3.77
C TYR A 101 9.86 7.88 3.61
N ASP A 102 10.28 7.30 4.73
CA ASP A 102 11.37 6.34 4.76
C ASP A 102 10.91 4.89 4.62
N ILE A 103 9.62 4.63 4.82
CA ILE A 103 9.00 3.31 4.65
C ILE A 103 8.17 3.27 3.36
N SER A 104 8.51 2.35 2.46
CA SER A 104 7.61 1.89 1.40
C SER A 104 6.78 0.69 1.85
N LEU A 105 5.66 0.44 1.17
CA LEU A 105 4.82 -0.73 1.40
C LEU A 105 5.62 -2.02 1.26
N ARG A 106 6.62 -2.06 0.35
CA ARG A 106 7.54 -3.21 0.22
C ARG A 106 8.35 -3.50 1.48
N GLN A 107 8.80 -2.46 2.17
CA GLN A 107 9.61 -2.60 3.38
C GLN A 107 8.77 -3.03 4.59
N ILE A 108 7.45 -2.82 4.51
CA ILE A 108 6.53 -3.29 5.52
C ILE A 108 6.41 -4.79 5.34
N THR A 109 7.02 -5.52 6.28
CA THR A 109 6.93 -6.97 6.34
C THR A 109 5.46 -7.40 6.26
N LYS A 110 5.19 -8.55 5.65
CA LYS A 110 3.85 -9.18 5.61
C LYS A 110 3.20 -9.33 7.00
N GLU A 111 3.99 -9.21 8.07
CA GLU A 111 3.57 -9.30 9.47
C GLU A 111 2.99 -8.01 10.05
N ALA A 112 3.25 -6.84 9.45
CA ALA A 112 2.65 -5.60 9.93
C ALA A 112 1.17 -5.57 9.53
N SER A 113 0.30 -5.38 10.51
CA SER A 113 -1.15 -5.40 10.32
C SER A 113 -1.66 -4.12 9.66
N ILE A 114 -1.27 -3.86 8.42
CA ILE A 114 -1.84 -2.75 7.66
C ILE A 114 -3.16 -3.21 7.05
N ASN A 115 -4.22 -2.44 7.31
CA ASN A 115 -5.54 -2.71 6.75
C ASN A 115 -5.50 -2.59 5.22
N CYS A 116 -5.68 -3.73 4.54
CA CYS A 116 -5.70 -3.85 3.08
C CYS A 116 -6.70 -2.87 2.44
N LEU A 117 -7.93 -2.85 2.94
CA LEU A 117 -9.00 -2.04 2.39
C LEU A 117 -8.68 -0.54 2.49
N PHE A 118 -8.07 -0.12 3.60
CA PHE A 118 -7.62 1.27 3.77
C PHE A 118 -6.60 1.67 2.70
N VAL A 119 -5.55 0.86 2.50
CA VAL A 119 -4.51 1.14 1.49
C VAL A 119 -5.10 1.17 0.09
N LEU A 120 -5.89 0.15 -0.27
CA LEU A 120 -6.51 0.07 -1.60
C LEU A 120 -7.49 1.22 -1.86
N LYS A 121 -8.26 1.64 -0.84
CA LYS A 121 -9.13 2.81 -0.92
C LYS A 121 -8.32 4.08 -1.20
N CYS A 122 -7.28 4.35 -0.40
CA CYS A 122 -6.44 5.54 -0.58
C CYS A 122 -5.80 5.56 -1.99
N LEU A 123 -5.25 4.42 -2.44
CA LEU A 123 -4.64 4.35 -3.77
C LEU A 123 -5.67 4.56 -4.89
N ALA A 124 -6.86 3.96 -4.81
CA ALA A 124 -7.91 4.18 -5.79
C ALA A 124 -8.41 5.64 -5.81
N GLU A 125 -8.49 6.29 -4.65
CA GLU A 125 -8.85 7.72 -4.54
C GLU A 125 -7.81 8.63 -5.21
N ILE A 126 -6.51 8.39 -4.95
CA ILE A 126 -5.42 9.18 -5.56
C ILE A 126 -5.41 8.96 -7.08
N LEU A 127 -5.44 7.70 -7.53
CA LEU A 127 -5.38 7.36 -8.94
C LEU A 127 -6.58 7.93 -9.69
N SER A 128 -7.79 7.85 -9.12
CA SER A 128 -8.99 8.46 -9.72
C SER A 128 -8.81 9.97 -9.92
N GLN A 129 -8.28 10.67 -8.93
CA GLN A 129 -8.00 12.12 -9.04
C GLN A 129 -6.91 12.42 -10.07
N LEU A 130 -5.86 11.60 -10.18
CA LEU A 130 -4.86 11.74 -11.23
C LEU A 130 -5.48 11.59 -12.63
N TYR A 131 -6.38 10.62 -12.82
CA TYR A 131 -7.10 10.44 -14.08
C TYR A 131 -8.03 11.60 -14.43
N GLU A 132 -8.68 12.22 -13.43
CA GLU A 132 -9.46 13.45 -13.63
C GLU A 132 -8.59 14.61 -14.16
N HIS A 133 -7.30 14.61 -13.83
CA HIS A 133 -6.30 15.55 -14.35
C HIS A 133 -5.60 15.07 -15.63
N ASN A 134 -6.03 13.95 -16.23
CA ASN A 134 -5.39 13.29 -17.38
C ASN A 134 -3.94 12.84 -17.12
N ILE A 135 -3.63 12.47 -15.87
CA ILE A 135 -2.31 12.04 -15.45
C ILE A 135 -2.34 10.54 -15.17
N VAL A 136 -1.41 9.82 -15.81
CA VAL A 136 -1.14 8.41 -15.55
C VAL A 136 0.07 8.33 -14.62
N HIS A 137 -0.03 7.54 -13.55
CA HIS A 137 1.10 7.36 -12.62
C HIS A 137 2.24 6.55 -13.26
N GLY A 138 1.91 5.45 -13.93
CA GLY A 138 2.79 4.70 -14.83
C GLY A 138 3.87 3.84 -14.18
N ASN A 139 4.12 3.98 -12.88
CA ASN A 139 5.02 3.14 -12.08
C ASN A 139 4.36 2.57 -10.81
N LEU A 140 3.09 2.20 -10.88
CA LEU A 140 2.38 1.70 -9.70
C LEU A 140 2.96 0.34 -9.27
N THR A 141 3.80 0.38 -8.24
CA THR A 141 4.40 -0.78 -7.57
C THR A 141 4.46 -0.48 -6.06
N PRO A 142 4.65 -1.50 -5.20
CA PRO A 142 4.73 -1.31 -3.75
C PRO A 142 5.81 -0.33 -3.29
N ASP A 143 6.88 -0.17 -4.07
CA ASP A 143 7.98 0.74 -3.76
C ASP A 143 7.54 2.22 -3.83
N TYR A 144 6.55 2.54 -4.65
CA TYR A 144 6.01 3.90 -4.77
C TYR A 144 4.85 4.18 -3.80
N VAL A 145 4.40 3.18 -3.04
CA VAL A 145 3.41 3.35 -1.99
C VAL A 145 4.16 3.55 -0.68
N LEU A 146 4.17 4.76 -0.15
CA LEU A 146 4.88 5.14 1.06
C LEU A 146 3.93 5.19 2.25
N ILE A 147 4.43 4.87 3.44
CA ILE A 147 3.67 4.96 4.69
C ILE A 147 4.34 5.95 5.65
N GLU A 148 3.58 6.92 6.14
CA GLU A 148 4.03 7.78 7.23
C GLU A 148 4.03 7.01 8.54
N LYS A 149 5.19 6.82 9.17
CA LYS A 149 5.32 6.04 10.42
C LYS A 149 4.39 6.49 11.54
N ILE A 150 4.30 7.79 11.78
CA ILE A 150 3.66 8.35 12.97
C ILE A 150 2.13 8.25 12.88
N LYS A 151 1.57 8.63 11.73
CA LYS A 151 0.11 8.62 11.53
C LYS A 151 -0.41 7.39 10.80
N GLY A 152 0.47 6.59 10.21
CA GLY A 152 0.12 5.50 9.30
C GLY A 152 -0.60 5.99 8.03
N GLU A 153 -0.40 7.24 7.62
CA GLU A 153 -0.95 7.77 6.37
C GLU A 153 -0.32 7.07 5.17
N VAL A 154 -1.13 6.67 4.19
CA VAL A 154 -0.67 6.19 2.89
C VAL A 154 -0.35 7.38 2.00
N LYS A 155 0.78 7.33 1.30
CA LYS A 155 1.23 8.34 0.34
C LYS A 155 1.65 7.67 -0.97
N LEU A 156 1.18 8.15 -2.11
CA LEU A 156 1.64 7.68 -3.41
C LEU A 156 2.70 8.63 -3.97
N ASN A 157 3.84 8.08 -4.38
CA ASN A 157 4.93 8.87 -4.95
C ASN A 157 4.82 8.96 -6.47
N ASN A 158 4.62 10.16 -7.01
CA ASN A 158 4.52 10.40 -8.45
C ASN A 158 5.76 11.11 -9.06
N SER A 159 6.95 10.92 -8.48
CA SER A 159 8.20 11.56 -8.96
C SER A 159 8.78 10.94 -10.25
N THR A 160 8.08 9.97 -10.82
CA THR A 160 8.43 9.20 -12.03
C THR A 160 8.71 10.06 -13.25
N GLN A 161 8.13 11.26 -13.27
CA GLN A 161 8.31 12.28 -14.29
C GLN A 161 9.78 12.75 -14.44
N LEU A 162 10.58 12.66 -13.37
CA LEU A 162 12.00 13.03 -13.42
C LEU A 162 12.84 12.04 -14.23
N THR A 163 12.53 10.75 -14.13
CA THR A 163 13.29 9.70 -14.81
C THR A 163 12.85 9.54 -16.26
N GLY A 164 11.57 9.79 -16.57
CA GLY A 164 11.00 9.59 -17.91
C GLY A 164 10.78 8.11 -18.29
N TYR A 165 11.04 7.21 -17.34
CA TYR A 165 10.84 5.76 -17.47
C TYR A 165 9.58 5.35 -16.71
N ASN A 166 8.62 4.78 -17.43
CA ASN A 166 7.50 4.05 -16.83
C ASN A 166 7.90 2.59 -16.57
N HIS A 167 7.02 1.83 -15.91
CA HIS A 167 7.37 0.53 -15.34
C HIS A 167 7.72 -0.46 -16.44
N TYR A 168 6.93 -0.41 -17.50
CA TYR A 168 7.14 -1.21 -18.69
C TYR A 168 8.51 -0.95 -19.34
N LYS A 169 8.95 0.32 -19.44
CA LYS A 169 10.28 0.65 -19.98
C LYS A 169 11.42 0.20 -19.05
N ARG A 170 11.23 0.23 -17.73
CA ARG A 170 12.20 -0.33 -16.76
C ARG A 170 12.37 -1.83 -17.01
N ILE A 171 11.27 -2.56 -17.14
CA ILE A 171 11.28 -4.00 -17.43
C ILE A 171 11.93 -4.32 -18.79
N LEU A 172 11.62 -3.55 -19.83
CA LEU A 172 12.31 -3.65 -21.12
C LEU A 172 13.84 -3.46 -21.01
N SER A 173 14.27 -2.66 -20.03
CA SER A 173 15.69 -2.38 -19.76
C SER A 173 16.35 -3.42 -18.85
N GLY A 174 15.62 -4.46 -18.45
CA GLY A 174 16.14 -5.57 -17.64
C GLY A 174 15.68 -5.59 -16.19
N ASP A 175 14.71 -4.76 -15.81
CA ASP A 175 14.12 -4.85 -14.46
C ASP A 175 13.44 -6.21 -14.24
N SER A 176 13.68 -6.77 -13.05
CA SER A 176 13.28 -8.13 -12.68
C SER A 176 11.90 -8.19 -12.04
N LEU A 177 11.38 -7.04 -11.58
CA LEU A 177 10.16 -6.95 -10.81
C LEU A 177 8.98 -6.57 -11.71
N TRP A 178 8.11 -7.55 -11.98
CA TRP A 178 7.05 -7.40 -12.98
C TRP A 178 5.70 -7.12 -12.31
N TYR A 179 5.11 -5.97 -12.61
CA TYR A 179 3.71 -5.65 -12.31
C TYR A 179 3.07 -5.26 -13.64
N LEU A 180 2.99 -6.22 -14.55
CA LEU A 180 2.43 -6.04 -15.88
C LEU A 180 1.06 -6.70 -15.97
N SER A 181 0.14 -6.03 -16.63
CA SER A 181 -1.10 -6.64 -17.12
C SER A 181 -0.82 -7.63 -18.27
N PRO A 182 -1.74 -8.56 -18.57
CA PRO A 182 -1.59 -9.55 -19.64
C PRO A 182 -1.26 -8.93 -21.01
N GLU A 183 -1.89 -7.80 -21.34
CA GLU A 183 -1.66 -7.09 -22.60
C GLU A 183 -0.24 -6.49 -22.68
N LEU A 184 0.29 -5.97 -21.57
CA LEU A 184 1.66 -5.48 -21.51
C LEU A 184 2.68 -6.62 -21.49
N LEU A 185 2.38 -7.73 -20.83
CA LEU A 185 3.24 -8.91 -20.86
C LEU A 185 3.37 -9.47 -22.28
N THR A 186 2.25 -9.52 -23.01
CA THR A 186 2.23 -9.92 -24.43
C THR A 186 3.09 -8.97 -25.28
N ALA A 187 2.98 -7.66 -25.05
CA ALA A 187 3.79 -6.67 -25.74
C ALA A 187 5.30 -6.80 -25.41
N LEU A 188 5.62 -7.13 -24.15
CA LEU A 188 7.00 -7.38 -23.71
C LEU A 188 7.61 -8.56 -24.49
N GLY A 189 6.87 -9.66 -24.64
CA GLY A 189 7.31 -10.82 -25.43
C GLY A 189 7.55 -10.50 -26.91
N LYS A 190 6.81 -9.54 -27.45
CA LYS A 190 7.01 -8.99 -28.81
C LYS A 190 8.10 -7.92 -28.90
N LYS A 191 8.66 -7.50 -27.76
CA LYS A 191 9.64 -6.40 -27.64
C LYS A 191 9.12 -5.09 -28.20
N GLU A 192 7.83 -4.81 -28.01
CA GLU A 192 7.23 -3.55 -28.44
C GLU A 192 7.72 -2.41 -27.53
N LEU A 193 8.39 -1.40 -28.10
CA LEU A 193 8.91 -0.26 -27.32
C LEU A 193 7.80 0.70 -26.82
N ARG A 194 6.67 0.73 -27.53
CA ARG A 194 5.55 1.64 -27.29
C ARG A 194 4.22 0.92 -27.49
N PRO A 195 3.88 -0.05 -26.62
CA PRO A 195 2.61 -0.75 -26.73
C PRO A 195 1.44 0.21 -26.61
N GLN A 196 0.36 -0.10 -27.34
CA GLN A 196 -0.92 0.61 -27.22
C GLN A 196 -1.80 -0.18 -26.26
N TYR A 197 -2.19 0.44 -25.15
CA TYR A 197 -3.02 -0.18 -24.12
C TYR A 197 -3.77 0.89 -23.33
N ASN A 198 -4.76 0.48 -22.55
CA ASN A 198 -5.45 1.38 -21.65
C ASN A 198 -4.67 1.49 -20.34
N HIS A 199 -4.12 2.68 -20.07
CA HIS A 199 -3.31 2.96 -18.88
C HIS A 199 -4.08 2.76 -17.57
N GLU A 200 -5.33 3.21 -17.50
CA GLU A 200 -6.20 3.07 -16.32
C GLU A 200 -6.45 1.60 -16.00
N LYS A 201 -6.81 0.81 -17.01
CA LYS A 201 -7.06 -0.63 -16.84
C LYS A 201 -5.81 -1.41 -16.48
N ASN A 202 -4.63 -0.94 -16.89
CA ASN A 202 -3.36 -1.51 -16.44
C ASN A 202 -3.10 -1.18 -14.96
N GLU A 203 -3.32 0.05 -14.51
CA GLU A 203 -3.11 0.43 -13.10
C GLU A 203 -4.11 -0.25 -12.16
N VAL A 204 -5.36 -0.48 -12.61
CA VAL A 204 -6.32 -1.34 -11.90
C VAL A 204 -5.76 -2.75 -11.71
N TYR A 205 -5.17 -3.33 -12.76
CA TYR A 205 -4.56 -4.65 -12.68
C TYR A 205 -3.35 -4.66 -11.74
N GLN A 206 -2.47 -3.66 -11.82
CA GLN A 206 -1.30 -3.50 -10.95
C GLN A 206 -1.71 -3.39 -9.48
N LEU A 207 -2.76 -2.63 -9.17
CA LEU A 207 -3.29 -2.53 -7.82
C LEU A 207 -3.80 -3.89 -7.29
N GLY A 208 -4.37 -4.72 -8.17
CA GLY A 208 -4.80 -6.07 -7.84
C GLY A 208 -3.60 -6.99 -7.52
N LEU A 209 -2.51 -6.88 -8.28
CA LEU A 209 -1.28 -7.62 -8.01
C LEU A 209 -0.64 -7.21 -6.67
N ILE A 210 -0.59 -5.91 -6.38
CA ILE A 210 -0.16 -5.40 -5.07
C ILE A 210 -1.02 -6.01 -3.95
N ALA A 211 -2.34 -6.10 -4.16
CA ALA A 211 -3.23 -6.72 -3.18
C ALA A 211 -2.87 -8.19 -2.90
N LEU A 212 -2.60 -8.97 -3.97
CA LEU A 212 -2.23 -10.38 -3.84
C LEU A 212 -0.87 -10.58 -3.16
N GLU A 213 0.12 -9.74 -3.44
CA GLU A 213 1.46 -9.88 -2.86
C GLU A 213 1.46 -9.72 -1.34
N PHE A 214 0.83 -8.65 -0.85
CA PHE A 214 0.91 -8.29 0.57
C PHE A 214 -0.13 -9.01 1.41
N TRP A 215 -1.36 -9.15 0.89
CA TRP A 215 -2.48 -9.69 1.68
C TRP A 215 -2.98 -11.05 1.18
N GLY A 216 -2.59 -11.46 -0.03
CA GLY A 216 -2.76 -12.82 -0.54
C GLY A 216 -1.54 -13.71 -0.35
N ASN A 217 -0.45 -13.18 0.24
CA ASN A 217 0.83 -13.88 0.42
C ASN A 217 1.45 -14.40 -0.89
N CYS A 218 1.03 -13.87 -2.04
CA CYS A 218 1.52 -14.28 -3.34
C CYS A 218 2.96 -13.83 -3.56
N ASN A 219 3.77 -14.66 -4.20
CA ASN A 219 5.03 -14.23 -4.77
C ASN A 219 4.78 -13.78 -6.22
N ILE A 220 4.94 -12.49 -6.47
CA ILE A 220 4.68 -11.88 -7.79
C ILE A 220 5.48 -12.55 -8.91
N SER A 221 6.68 -13.08 -8.64
CA SER A 221 7.46 -13.77 -9.67
C SER A 221 6.79 -15.04 -10.20
N ASP A 222 6.01 -15.72 -9.37
CA ASP A 222 5.37 -17.00 -9.71
C ASP A 222 4.12 -16.81 -10.58
N ILE A 223 3.60 -15.58 -10.65
CA ILE A 223 2.50 -15.17 -11.54
C ILE A 223 2.95 -15.16 -13.01
N TYR A 224 4.24 -15.00 -13.29
CA TYR A 224 4.75 -14.79 -14.65
C TYR A 224 5.53 -15.99 -15.17
N ASP A 225 5.06 -16.58 -16.27
CA ASP A 225 5.90 -17.41 -17.13
C ASP A 225 6.79 -16.49 -17.99
N ARG A 226 8.01 -16.24 -17.49
CA ARG A 226 8.99 -15.37 -18.16
C ARG A 226 9.52 -15.94 -19.47
N GLN A 227 9.42 -17.25 -19.70
CA GLN A 227 9.90 -17.88 -20.93
C GLN A 227 8.89 -17.69 -22.06
N ASN A 228 7.60 -17.85 -21.75
CA ASN A 228 6.53 -17.77 -22.74
C ASN A 228 5.80 -16.43 -22.74
N TYR A 229 6.13 -15.51 -21.82
CA TYR A 229 5.45 -14.23 -21.62
C TYR A 229 3.94 -14.41 -21.43
N ARG A 230 3.58 -15.29 -20.49
CA ARG A 230 2.17 -15.59 -20.13
C ARG A 230 1.93 -15.46 -18.63
N MET A 231 0.68 -15.20 -18.27
CA MET A 231 0.25 -15.24 -16.88
C MET A 231 0.01 -16.69 -16.45
N ASN A 232 0.39 -17.01 -15.23
CA ASN A 232 0.04 -18.26 -14.57
C ASN A 232 -1.32 -18.09 -13.87
N GLU A 233 -2.41 -18.32 -14.60
CA GLU A 233 -3.77 -18.15 -14.11
C GLU A 233 -4.09 -18.99 -12.88
N THR A 234 -3.50 -20.19 -12.77
CA THR A 234 -3.68 -21.06 -11.61
C THR A 234 -3.15 -20.40 -10.35
N VAL A 235 -1.92 -19.86 -10.39
CA VAL A 235 -1.31 -19.15 -9.25
C VAL A 235 -2.11 -17.91 -8.87
N ILE A 236 -2.61 -17.16 -9.86
CA ILE A 236 -3.47 -15.99 -9.60
C ILE A 236 -4.75 -16.41 -8.88
N GLN A 237 -5.44 -17.45 -9.37
CA GLN A 237 -6.71 -17.89 -8.78
C GLN A 237 -6.53 -18.45 -7.37
N GLU A 238 -5.49 -19.26 -7.13
CA GLU A 238 -5.12 -19.75 -5.80
C GLU A 238 -4.82 -18.58 -4.85
N SER A 239 -4.09 -17.57 -5.32
CA SER A 239 -3.76 -16.38 -4.53
C SER A 239 -5.00 -15.52 -4.22
N ILE A 240 -5.96 -15.41 -5.15
CA ILE A 240 -7.25 -14.75 -4.93
C ILE A 240 -8.07 -15.52 -3.87
N ASP A 241 -8.03 -16.86 -3.92
CA ASP A 241 -8.72 -17.70 -2.94
C ASP A 241 -8.12 -17.53 -1.54
N GLU A 242 -6.79 -17.57 -1.41
CA GLU A 242 -6.08 -17.30 -0.15
C GLU A 242 -6.34 -15.87 0.37
N PHE A 243 -6.29 -14.87 -0.51
CA PHE A 243 -6.63 -13.49 -0.18
C PHE A 243 -8.04 -13.40 0.43
N GLY A 244 -9.01 -14.13 -0.14
CA GLY A 244 -10.40 -14.13 0.32
C GLY A 244 -10.61 -14.78 1.68
N VAL A 245 -9.83 -15.81 2.02
CA VAL A 245 -9.84 -16.41 3.37
C VAL A 245 -9.41 -15.38 4.42
N ARG A 246 -8.40 -14.56 4.09
CA ARG A 246 -7.81 -13.59 5.02
C ARG A 246 -8.59 -12.28 5.10
N ASN A 247 -9.16 -11.80 4.00
CA ASN A 247 -9.72 -10.45 3.90
C ASN A 247 -11.23 -10.41 3.62
N GLY A 248 -11.87 -11.57 3.53
CA GLY A 248 -13.31 -11.69 3.30
C GLY A 248 -13.71 -11.78 1.83
N TYR A 249 -14.87 -12.40 1.60
CA TYR A 249 -15.36 -12.74 0.26
C TYR A 249 -15.73 -11.53 -0.59
N VAL A 250 -16.18 -10.44 0.04
CA VAL A 250 -16.59 -9.23 -0.71
C VAL A 250 -15.38 -8.55 -1.33
N LEU A 251 -14.31 -8.32 -0.56
CA LEU A 251 -13.08 -7.73 -1.08
C LEU A 251 -12.40 -8.66 -2.09
N LYS A 252 -12.43 -9.98 -1.87
CA LYS A 252 -12.00 -10.99 -2.85
C LYS A 252 -12.63 -10.78 -4.23
N ASN A 253 -13.94 -10.55 -4.28
CA ASN A 253 -14.65 -10.36 -5.55
C ASN A 253 -14.21 -9.09 -6.28
N VAL A 254 -13.91 -8.01 -5.54
CA VAL A 254 -13.36 -6.78 -6.13
C VAL A 254 -11.96 -7.05 -6.71
N ILE A 255 -11.07 -7.71 -5.95
CA ILE A 255 -9.74 -8.08 -6.46
C ILE A 255 -9.83 -8.99 -7.70
N LYS A 256 -10.76 -9.95 -7.70
CA LYS A 256 -11.02 -10.81 -8.86
C LYS A 256 -11.44 -10.01 -10.10
N GLN A 257 -12.26 -8.96 -9.94
CA GLN A 257 -12.64 -8.08 -11.04
C GLN A 257 -11.47 -7.21 -11.54
N MET A 258 -10.58 -6.78 -10.64
CA MET A 258 -9.37 -6.02 -11.02
C MET A 258 -8.39 -6.85 -11.85
N LEU A 259 -8.32 -8.15 -11.59
CA LEU A 259 -7.39 -9.10 -12.22
C LEU A 259 -7.98 -9.86 -13.41
N GLN A 260 -9.03 -9.32 -14.05
CA GLN A 260 -9.56 -9.90 -15.29
C GLN A 260 -8.54 -9.83 -16.43
N GLU A 261 -8.47 -10.86 -17.26
CA GLU A 261 -7.56 -10.89 -18.41
C GLU A 261 -7.93 -9.80 -19.43
N ASP A 262 -9.20 -9.72 -19.83
CA ASP A 262 -9.72 -8.67 -20.70
C ASP A 262 -9.72 -7.30 -19.97
N PRO A 263 -8.98 -6.29 -20.47
CA PRO A 263 -8.97 -4.94 -19.90
C PRO A 263 -10.35 -4.30 -19.81
N ASN A 264 -11.29 -4.64 -20.72
CA ASN A 264 -12.62 -4.05 -20.72
C ASN A 264 -13.53 -4.64 -19.64
N ALA A 265 -13.23 -5.85 -19.15
CA ALA A 265 -13.94 -6.49 -18.05
C ALA A 265 -13.49 -5.98 -16.67
N ARG A 266 -12.33 -5.31 -16.60
CA ARG A 266 -11.85 -4.68 -15.36
C ARG A 266 -12.69 -3.43 -15.04
N PRO A 267 -12.93 -3.08 -13.76
CA PRO A 267 -13.60 -1.83 -13.41
C PRO A 267 -12.76 -0.62 -13.84
N THR A 268 -13.38 0.54 -13.98
CA THR A 268 -12.69 1.84 -14.03
C THR A 268 -12.17 2.21 -12.64
N MET A 269 -11.23 3.13 -12.55
CA MET A 269 -10.69 3.61 -11.29
C MET A 269 -11.77 4.33 -10.46
N SER A 270 -12.70 5.02 -11.11
CA SER A 270 -13.85 5.67 -10.45
C SER A 270 -14.83 4.66 -9.84
N GLU A 271 -15.17 3.58 -10.57
CA GLU A 271 -15.99 2.48 -10.04
C GLU A 271 -15.30 1.76 -8.88
N LEU A 272 -13.98 1.57 -8.99
CA LEU A 272 -13.17 0.94 -7.95
C LEU A 272 -13.11 1.80 -6.68
N CYS A 273 -12.86 3.10 -6.83
CA CYS A 273 -12.88 4.08 -5.74
C CYS A 273 -14.23 4.08 -5.02
N SER A 274 -15.33 4.07 -5.78
CA SER A 274 -16.69 4.00 -5.22
C SER A 274 -16.91 2.69 -4.44
N SER A 275 -16.45 1.56 -4.99
CA SER A 275 -16.57 0.25 -4.35
C SER A 275 -15.79 0.21 -3.03
N PHE A 276 -14.53 0.65 -3.00
CA PHE A 276 -13.75 0.66 -1.75
C PHE A 276 -14.28 1.64 -0.72
N LYS A 277 -14.79 2.82 -1.11
CA LYS A 277 -15.47 3.75 -0.20
C LYS A 277 -16.68 3.10 0.49
N GLN A 278 -17.52 2.41 -0.28
CA GLN A 278 -18.68 1.70 0.27
C GLN A 278 -18.27 0.59 1.23
N LEU A 279 -17.28 -0.23 0.86
CA LEU A 279 -16.78 -1.29 1.74
C LEU A 279 -16.17 -0.74 3.02
N PHE A 280 -15.43 0.36 2.94
CA PHE A 280 -14.80 0.99 4.08
C PHE A 280 -15.83 1.56 5.06
N GLU A 281 -16.89 2.20 4.54
CA GLU A 281 -18.00 2.70 5.34
C GLU A 281 -18.76 1.56 6.04
N ILE A 282 -19.02 0.46 5.33
CA ILE A 282 -19.62 -0.74 5.93
C ILE A 282 -18.74 -1.29 7.05
N GLN A 283 -17.41 -1.39 6.82
CA GLN A 283 -16.47 -1.84 7.84
C GLN A 283 -16.53 -0.93 9.08
N LYS A 284 -16.52 0.38 8.89
CA LYS A 284 -16.59 1.37 9.97
C LYS A 284 -17.87 1.21 10.80
N GLN A 285 -19.02 1.09 10.16
CA GLN A 285 -20.31 0.89 10.86
C GLN A 285 -20.34 -0.41 11.66
N ILE A 286 -19.71 -1.48 11.18
CA ILE A 286 -19.59 -2.74 11.92
C ILE A 286 -18.72 -2.56 13.16
N GLU A 287 -17.60 -1.85 13.05
CA GLU A 287 -16.70 -1.56 14.16
C GLU A 287 -17.36 -0.69 15.23
N GLU A 288 -18.07 0.36 14.84
CA GLU A 288 -18.84 1.23 15.75
C GLU A 288 -19.89 0.45 16.55
N ARG A 289 -20.62 -0.46 15.88
CA ARG A 289 -21.60 -1.34 16.57
C ARG A 289 -20.95 -2.29 17.56
N LYS A 290 -19.74 -2.79 17.27
CA LYS A 290 -19.00 -3.65 18.23
C LYS A 290 -18.62 -2.88 19.47
N VAL A 291 -18.13 -1.64 19.32
CA VAL A 291 -17.79 -0.76 20.46
C VAL A 291 -19.03 -0.54 21.34
N GLN A 292 -20.17 -0.19 20.73
CA GLN A 292 -21.43 -0.02 21.46
C GLN A 292 -21.85 -1.29 22.20
N GLN A 293 -21.75 -2.47 21.57
CA GLN A 293 -22.05 -3.75 22.22
C GLN A 293 -21.13 -4.04 23.41
N TYR A 294 -19.85 -3.69 23.34
CA TYR A 294 -18.92 -3.86 24.46
C TYR A 294 -19.21 -2.89 25.60
N GLU A 295 -19.57 -1.64 25.29
CA GLU A 295 -20.00 -0.65 26.28
C GLU A 295 -21.28 -1.09 27.00
N GLU A 296 -22.27 -1.58 26.25
CA GLU A 296 -23.52 -2.14 26.81
C GLU A 296 -23.25 -3.35 27.72
N GLN A 297 -22.36 -4.26 27.30
CA GLN A 297 -21.95 -5.40 28.13
C GLN A 297 -21.23 -4.94 29.40
N GLY A 298 -20.33 -3.95 29.30
CA GLY A 298 -19.64 -3.36 30.45
C GLY A 298 -20.61 -2.78 31.48
N GLN A 299 -21.60 -2.01 31.03
CA GLN A 299 -22.65 -1.45 31.90
C GLN A 299 -23.49 -2.55 32.57
N GLN A 300 -23.81 -3.63 31.86
CA GLN A 300 -24.51 -4.78 32.46
C GLN A 300 -23.67 -5.45 33.56
N TYR A 301 -22.36 -5.61 33.35
CA TYR A 301 -21.46 -6.15 34.38
C TYR A 301 -21.39 -5.24 35.62
N GLU A 302 -21.32 -3.93 35.45
CA GLU A 302 -21.34 -2.97 36.56
C GLU A 302 -22.66 -3.03 37.34
N GLN A 303 -23.81 -3.13 36.65
CA GLN A 303 -25.10 -3.31 37.31
C GLN A 303 -25.16 -4.62 38.10
N ILE A 304 -24.68 -5.73 37.55
CA ILE A 304 -24.64 -7.02 38.24
C ILE A 304 -23.77 -6.94 39.51
N ASN A 305 -22.59 -6.31 39.42
CA ASN A 305 -21.70 -6.14 40.57
C ASN A 305 -22.35 -5.28 41.66
N ASN A 306 -23.01 -4.18 41.29
CA ASN A 306 -23.75 -3.33 42.24
C ASN A 306 -24.88 -4.12 42.94
N TYR A 307 -25.65 -4.93 42.21
CA TYR A 307 -26.65 -5.82 42.82
C TYR A 307 -26.03 -6.84 43.78
N GLN A 308 -24.84 -7.36 43.48
CA GLN A 308 -24.13 -8.29 44.38
C GLN A 308 -23.64 -7.60 45.65
N GLU A 309 -23.16 -6.35 45.55
CA GLU A 309 -22.76 -5.54 46.71
C GLU A 309 -23.98 -5.22 47.60
N ILE A 310 -25.09 -4.77 47.02
CA ILE A 310 -26.35 -4.52 47.75
C ILE A 310 -26.82 -5.79 48.49
N ASN A 311 -26.76 -6.96 47.83
CA ASN A 311 -27.14 -8.23 48.45
C ASN A 311 -26.18 -8.65 49.58
N LYS A 312 -24.88 -8.31 49.47
CA LYS A 312 -23.89 -8.58 50.51
C LYS A 312 -24.13 -7.70 51.74
N GLU A 313 -24.36 -6.39 51.56
CA GLU A 313 -24.72 -5.48 52.65
C GLU A 313 -26.01 -5.91 53.34
N ALA A 314 -27.02 -6.36 52.58
CA ALA A 314 -28.27 -6.87 53.14
C ALA A 314 -28.08 -8.13 54.02
N LEU A 315 -27.13 -9.01 53.64
CA LEU A 315 -26.77 -10.19 54.44
C LEU A 315 -26.01 -9.80 55.72
N GLU A 316 -25.09 -8.84 55.64
CA GLU A 316 -24.36 -8.33 56.81
C GLU A 316 -25.32 -7.70 57.84
N ILE A 317 -26.30 -6.90 57.39
CA ILE A 317 -27.36 -6.35 58.25
C ILE A 317 -28.19 -7.48 58.89
N HIS A 318 -28.51 -8.53 58.14
CA HIS A 318 -29.28 -9.66 58.68
C HIS A 318 -28.52 -10.40 59.79
N ASP A 319 -27.23 -10.63 59.61
CA ASP A 319 -26.36 -11.27 60.60
C ASP A 319 -26.19 -10.40 61.86
N GLU A 320 -26.04 -9.08 61.72
CA GLU A 320 -26.01 -8.14 62.86
C GLU A 320 -27.31 -8.19 63.68
N VAL A 321 -28.47 -8.22 63.00
CA VAL A 321 -29.78 -8.35 63.68
C VAL A 321 -29.91 -9.68 64.41
N LEU A 322 -29.44 -10.78 63.81
CA LEU A 322 -29.44 -12.10 64.46
C LEU A 322 -28.50 -12.14 65.68
N GLN A 323 -27.33 -11.51 65.59
CA GLN A 323 -26.39 -11.42 66.70
C GLN A 323 -26.96 -10.58 67.85
N PHE A 324 -27.53 -9.42 67.54
CA PHE A 324 -28.23 -8.57 68.51
C PHE A 324 -29.36 -9.34 69.22
N ASN A 325 -30.17 -10.11 68.47
CA ASN A 325 -31.22 -10.94 69.06
C ASN A 325 -30.67 -12.06 69.95
N LYS A 326 -29.57 -12.72 69.57
CA LYS A 326 -28.92 -13.74 70.41
C LYS A 326 -28.41 -13.15 71.72
N GLU A 327 -27.76 -11.98 71.69
CA GLU A 327 -27.30 -11.27 72.89
C GLU A 327 -28.48 -10.85 73.77
N SER A 328 -29.61 -10.46 73.17
CA SER A 328 -30.85 -10.11 73.88
C SER A 328 -31.47 -11.29 74.64
N PHE A 329 -31.42 -12.50 74.06
CA PHE A 329 -31.98 -13.71 74.69
C PHE A 329 -31.05 -14.30 75.76
N GLN A 330 -29.73 -14.12 75.64
CA GLN A 330 -28.78 -14.62 76.63
C GLN A 330 -28.89 -13.90 77.99
N TYR A 331 -29.49 -12.70 78.02
CA TYR A 331 -29.83 -11.98 79.26
C TYR A 331 -31.11 -12.47 79.97
N GLN A 332 -31.88 -13.40 79.39
CA GLN A 332 -33.13 -13.90 80.02
C GLN A 332 -33.03 -15.34 80.56
N GLU A 333 -32.03 -16.14 80.19
CA GLU A 333 -31.92 -17.52 80.67
C GLU A 333 -31.20 -17.69 82.02
N GLU A 334 -30.66 -16.64 82.65
CA GLU A 334 -30.20 -16.72 84.04
C GLU A 334 -31.34 -16.61 85.08
N GLY A 335 -32.61 -16.61 84.65
CA GLY A 335 -33.75 -16.45 85.55
C GLY A 335 -34.94 -17.37 85.25
N LYS A 336 -35.01 -18.48 86.00
CA LYS A 336 -36.20 -19.32 86.34
C LYS A 336 -36.33 -20.60 85.50
N ASN A 337 -36.07 -21.76 86.09
CA ASN A 337 -36.96 -22.52 87.01
C ASN A 337 -38.18 -23.13 86.32
N ASN A 338 -38.20 -24.47 86.39
CA ASN A 338 -39.35 -25.33 86.65
C ASN A 338 -40.71 -24.80 86.17
N ILE A 339 -41.32 -25.48 85.20
CA ILE A 339 -42.63 -26.11 85.41
C ILE A 339 -42.86 -27.16 84.33
N HIS A 340 -43.24 -28.32 84.83
CA HIS A 340 -43.63 -29.54 84.15
C HIS A 340 -45.12 -29.44 83.83
N TYR A 341 -45.55 -29.63 82.57
CA TYR A 341 -46.93 -29.96 82.26
C TYR A 341 -47.03 -31.03 81.19
N GLU A 342 -47.79 -32.05 81.58
CA GLU A 342 -48.17 -33.26 80.90
C GLU A 342 -49.37 -33.07 79.95
N ASN A 343 -49.37 -33.91 78.91
CA ASN A 343 -50.51 -34.62 78.30
C ASN A 343 -51.69 -33.83 77.70
N SER A 344 -51.74 -33.77 76.35
CA SER A 344 -52.91 -34.15 75.52
C SER A 344 -52.53 -34.13 74.02
N PRO A 345 -53.34 -34.65 73.07
CA PRO A 345 -53.17 -35.98 72.52
C PRO A 345 -52.90 -36.01 70.99
N ARG A 346 -52.46 -37.19 70.55
CA ARG A 346 -52.38 -37.65 69.15
C ARG A 346 -53.65 -37.29 68.36
N ASP A 347 -53.48 -36.50 67.31
CA ASP A 347 -54.32 -36.58 66.11
C ASP A 347 -53.47 -37.01 64.92
N GLN A 348 -54.01 -38.02 64.23
CA GLN A 348 -53.47 -38.68 63.07
C GLN A 348 -53.84 -37.88 61.83
N PHE A 349 -52.86 -37.42 61.07
CA PHE A 349 -53.04 -37.14 59.65
C PHE A 349 -51.89 -37.82 58.88
N GLU A 350 -52.22 -38.99 58.36
CA GLU A 350 -51.55 -39.61 57.22
C GLU A 350 -51.90 -38.79 55.97
N GLU A 351 -50.93 -38.12 55.36
CA GLU A 351 -50.99 -37.80 53.94
C GLU A 351 -49.76 -38.34 53.23
N SER A 352 -50.05 -39.14 52.21
CA SER A 352 -49.12 -39.89 51.40
C SER A 352 -48.23 -38.99 50.54
N PRO A 353 -46.98 -39.39 50.26
CA PRO A 353 -46.09 -38.64 49.40
C PRO A 353 -46.48 -38.82 47.92
N ARG A 354 -47.09 -37.78 47.32
CA ARG A 354 -47.11 -37.66 45.86
C ARG A 354 -45.71 -37.28 45.38
N LYS A 355 -44.98 -38.26 44.85
CA LYS A 355 -43.84 -38.06 43.96
C LYS A 355 -44.28 -37.18 42.78
N VAL A 356 -43.96 -35.90 42.83
CA VAL A 356 -43.94 -35.04 41.66
C VAL A 356 -42.58 -35.23 41.02
N GLU A 357 -42.58 -36.06 39.98
CA GLU A 357 -41.50 -36.23 39.02
C GLU A 357 -41.24 -34.87 38.35
N LYS A 358 -40.23 -34.15 38.84
CA LYS A 358 -39.71 -32.97 38.15
C LYS A 358 -39.00 -33.48 36.88
N GLN A 359 -39.73 -33.49 35.77
CA GLN A 359 -39.13 -33.45 34.46
C GLN A 359 -38.30 -32.16 34.37
N ASN A 360 -36.99 -32.30 34.55
CA ASN A 360 -36.03 -31.30 34.08
C ASN A 360 -36.12 -31.28 32.54
N VAL A 361 -36.91 -30.35 32.01
CA VAL A 361 -36.71 -29.87 30.65
C VAL A 361 -35.52 -28.93 30.72
N GLU A 362 -34.32 -29.46 30.51
CA GLU A 362 -33.16 -28.63 30.15
C GLU A 362 -33.45 -27.96 28.81
N PHE A 363 -33.92 -26.72 28.89
CA PHE A 363 -33.99 -25.84 27.74
C PHE A 363 -32.56 -25.42 27.39
N ASN A 364 -31.90 -26.21 26.54
CA ASN A 364 -30.59 -25.88 25.99
C ASN A 364 -30.72 -24.67 25.03
N THR A 365 -30.69 -23.47 25.61
CA THR A 365 -30.62 -22.19 24.90
C THR A 365 -29.21 -21.87 24.40
N GLN A 366 -28.22 -22.75 24.65
CA GLN A 366 -26.84 -22.55 24.25
C GLN A 366 -26.54 -23.00 22.81
N SER A 367 -27.29 -23.93 22.20
CA SER A 367 -26.92 -24.45 20.87
C SER A 367 -27.30 -23.56 19.67
N VAL A 368 -28.34 -22.72 19.79
CA VAL A 368 -28.76 -21.80 18.70
C VAL A 368 -27.99 -20.48 18.73
N LYS A 369 -27.62 -19.98 19.92
CA LYS A 369 -26.74 -18.81 20.05
C LYS A 369 -25.29 -19.11 19.64
N GLN A 370 -24.85 -20.36 19.73
CA GLN A 370 -23.52 -20.76 19.26
C GLN A 370 -23.45 -20.89 17.73
N SER A 371 -24.50 -21.42 17.05
CA SER A 371 -24.45 -21.57 15.58
C SER A 371 -24.62 -20.25 14.80
N VAL A 372 -25.40 -19.30 15.32
CA VAL A 372 -25.54 -17.96 14.70
C VAL A 372 -24.31 -17.08 14.97
N ASN A 373 -23.66 -17.21 16.14
CA ASN A 373 -22.38 -16.54 16.40
C ASN A 373 -21.22 -17.17 15.63
N GLN A 374 -21.25 -18.47 15.30
CA GLN A 374 -20.22 -19.10 14.47
C GLN A 374 -20.29 -18.64 13.01
N SER A 375 -21.47 -18.53 12.40
CA SER A 375 -21.58 -18.03 11.02
C SER A 375 -21.25 -16.55 10.85
N ILE A 376 -21.38 -15.73 11.92
CA ILE A 376 -20.95 -14.32 11.91
C ILE A 376 -19.45 -14.18 12.26
N LYS A 377 -18.91 -15.07 13.12
CA LYS A 377 -17.46 -15.13 13.41
C LYS A 377 -16.63 -15.64 12.24
N GLU A 378 -17.16 -16.56 11.44
CA GLU A 378 -16.50 -17.03 10.20
C GLU A 378 -16.56 -15.98 9.07
N TYR A 379 -17.41 -14.97 9.20
CA TYR A 379 -17.54 -13.90 8.20
C TYR A 379 -16.55 -12.74 8.40
N TYR A 380 -15.97 -12.56 9.59
CA TYR A 380 -15.09 -11.42 9.90
C TYR A 380 -14.03 -11.73 10.97
N VAL A 381 -12.88 -12.23 10.53
CA VAL A 381 -11.62 -12.18 11.29
C VAL A 381 -10.64 -11.31 10.50
N THR A 382 -10.82 -9.99 10.54
CA THR A 382 -9.76 -9.03 10.24
C THR A 382 -9.72 -7.99 11.35
N GLY A 383 -8.51 -7.72 11.83
CA GLY A 383 -8.25 -7.04 13.09
C GLY A 383 -8.85 -5.64 13.20
N SER A 384 -9.18 -5.26 14.43
CA SER A 384 -9.61 -3.92 14.80
C SER A 384 -8.58 -2.87 14.36
N ILE A 385 -9.02 -1.86 13.62
CA ILE A 385 -8.22 -0.72 13.14
C ILE A 385 -7.46 -0.03 14.30
N ALA A 386 -8.07 0.07 15.47
CA ALA A 386 -7.46 0.71 16.65
C ALA A 386 -6.26 -0.06 17.22
N ALA A 387 -6.26 -1.39 17.15
CA ALA A 387 -5.13 -2.21 17.59
C ALA A 387 -3.95 -2.15 16.61
N GLN A 388 -4.22 -1.88 15.32
CA GLN A 388 -3.23 -1.88 14.25
C GLN A 388 -2.38 -0.60 14.23
N PHE A 389 -2.97 0.56 14.51
CA PHE A 389 -2.20 1.80 14.69
C PHE A 389 -1.40 1.80 16.01
N GLY A 390 -1.90 1.12 17.06
CA GLY A 390 -1.14 0.89 18.28
C GLY A 390 0.09 -0.02 18.11
N GLN A 391 0.07 -0.94 17.13
CA GLN A 391 1.19 -1.84 16.83
C GLN A 391 2.34 -1.18 16.04
N LEU A 392 2.09 -0.12 15.27
CA LEU A 392 3.14 0.67 14.65
C LEU A 392 4.03 1.38 15.70
N ASN A 393 3.42 1.86 16.80
CA ASN A 393 4.17 2.37 17.95
C ASN A 393 4.96 1.27 18.71
N LEU A 394 4.55 0.00 18.61
CA LEU A 394 5.28 -1.14 19.19
C LEU A 394 6.51 -1.56 18.36
N LEU A 395 6.58 -1.21 17.08
CA LEU A 395 7.81 -1.39 16.29
C LEU A 395 8.94 -0.45 16.76
N GLU A 396 8.63 0.64 17.47
CA GLU A 396 9.62 1.55 18.05
C GLU A 396 10.36 0.97 19.27
N SER A 397 9.81 -0.06 19.92
CA SER A 397 10.41 -0.70 21.11
C SER A 397 11.34 -1.87 20.79
N ASN A 398 11.40 -2.32 19.52
CA ASN A 398 12.39 -3.30 19.08
C ASN A 398 13.74 -2.61 18.82
N ALA A 399 14.67 -2.76 19.76
CA ALA A 399 16.02 -2.19 19.73
C ALA A 399 16.86 -2.64 18.52
N ASP A 400 16.48 -3.73 17.85
CA ASP A 400 17.22 -4.32 16.73
C ASP A 400 17.17 -3.49 15.44
N TYR A 401 16.29 -2.48 15.35
CA TYR A 401 16.26 -1.55 14.21
C TYR A 401 17.14 -0.30 14.37
N LYS A 402 17.77 -0.08 15.53
CA LYS A 402 18.64 1.10 15.77
C LYS A 402 20.12 0.88 15.44
N SER A 403 20.59 -0.32 15.06
CA SER A 403 22.04 -0.60 14.94
C SER A 403 22.55 -0.96 13.54
N ASN A 404 21.72 -1.11 12.51
CA ASN A 404 22.21 -1.44 11.16
C ASN A 404 21.95 -0.30 10.17
N GLY A 405 22.84 0.69 10.16
CA GLY A 405 22.78 1.79 9.18
C GLY A 405 23.86 2.87 9.27
N ILE A 406 24.93 2.67 10.05
CA ILE A 406 26.10 3.55 10.03
C ILE A 406 27.31 2.69 9.73
N THR A 407 27.57 2.47 8.44
CA THR A 407 28.92 2.09 8.00
C THR A 407 29.81 3.30 8.22
N HIS A 408 30.56 3.27 9.32
CA HIS A 408 31.74 4.11 9.50
C HIS A 408 32.74 3.77 8.38
N LEU A 409 32.76 4.57 7.33
CA LEU A 409 33.91 4.62 6.42
C LEU A 409 35.05 5.29 7.19
N GLN A 410 36.02 4.48 7.62
CA GLN A 410 37.31 4.97 8.05
C GLN A 410 38.08 5.46 6.82
N ASP A 411 38.53 6.71 6.92
CA ASP A 411 39.53 7.34 6.07
C ASP A 411 40.82 6.51 6.11
N ASP A 412 41.10 5.76 5.04
CA ASP A 412 42.45 5.37 4.68
C ASP A 412 42.78 6.04 3.35
N GLY A 413 43.62 7.07 3.45
CA GLY A 413 44.14 7.81 2.31
C GLY A 413 45.14 6.96 1.55
N ASP A 414 44.82 6.65 0.30
CA ASP A 414 45.83 6.25 -0.68
C ASP A 414 45.64 6.99 -1.99
N VAL A 415 46.70 7.71 -2.35
CA VAL A 415 46.83 8.56 -3.52
C VAL A 415 47.01 7.68 -4.76
N LEU A 416 45.98 7.61 -5.62
CA LEU A 416 46.12 7.05 -6.97
C LEU A 416 46.04 8.18 -8.01
N GLN A 417 47.20 8.46 -8.61
CA GLN A 417 47.35 9.26 -9.81
C GLN A 417 46.76 8.52 -11.02
N GLU A 418 45.77 9.12 -11.67
CA GLU A 418 45.33 8.71 -13.01
C GLU A 418 46.43 9.01 -14.04
N LYS A 419 46.95 7.96 -14.69
CA LYS A 419 47.78 8.06 -15.89
C LYS A 419 46.90 7.94 -17.14
N SER A 420 47.01 8.96 -17.99
CA SER A 420 46.49 9.04 -19.34
C SER A 420 47.04 7.93 -20.24
N GLN A 421 46.15 7.21 -20.94
CA GLN A 421 46.54 6.30 -22.02
C GLN A 421 46.47 7.02 -23.36
N ASN A 422 47.66 7.31 -23.90
CA ASN A 422 47.88 7.65 -25.29
C ASN A 422 47.95 6.37 -26.15
N HIS A 423 47.43 6.48 -27.38
CA HIS A 423 47.61 5.54 -28.49
C HIS A 423 49.07 5.12 -28.71
N PRO A 424 49.28 3.93 -29.31
CA PRO A 424 50.35 3.82 -30.29
C PRO A 424 49.93 3.18 -31.62
N THR A 425 50.61 3.72 -32.61
CA THR A 425 50.72 3.41 -34.03
C THR A 425 51.17 1.98 -34.37
N SER A 426 50.73 1.55 -35.55
CA SER A 426 51.16 0.37 -36.32
C SER A 426 52.69 0.21 -36.45
N PRO A 427 53.16 -1.03 -36.71
CA PRO A 427 54.06 -1.20 -37.85
C PRO A 427 53.71 -2.36 -38.79
N LYS A 428 54.20 -2.19 -40.01
CA LYS A 428 54.16 -3.09 -41.17
C LYS A 428 54.91 -4.41 -40.91
N GLY A 429 54.42 -5.49 -41.51
CA GLY A 429 55.14 -6.75 -41.70
C GLY A 429 54.40 -7.65 -42.67
N GLN A 430 54.98 -7.84 -43.86
CA GLN A 430 54.52 -8.76 -44.90
C GLN A 430 54.79 -10.21 -44.47
N ASP A 431 53.89 -11.14 -44.77
CA ASP A 431 54.27 -12.36 -45.48
C ASP A 431 53.07 -13.14 -46.03
N SER A 432 53.34 -13.72 -47.18
CA SER A 432 52.43 -14.30 -48.17
C SER A 432 52.05 -15.77 -47.90
N ILE A 433 50.76 -16.12 -47.96
CA ILE A 433 50.31 -17.49 -48.28
C ILE A 433 49.07 -17.46 -49.21
N LYS A 434 49.14 -18.29 -50.25
CA LYS A 434 48.24 -18.47 -51.41
C LYS A 434 46.83 -19.03 -51.06
N PRO A 435 45.86 -18.92 -51.99
CA PRO A 435 44.43 -19.02 -51.71
C PRO A 435 43.85 -20.43 -51.90
N LYS A 436 42.75 -20.74 -51.20
CA LYS A 436 41.87 -21.88 -51.53
C LYS A 436 40.39 -21.48 -51.54
N LYS A 437 39.82 -21.69 -52.73
CA LYS A 437 38.46 -22.17 -53.04
C LYS A 437 37.25 -21.26 -52.75
N SER A 438 36.83 -20.66 -53.85
CA SER A 438 35.47 -20.22 -54.21
C SER A 438 34.35 -21.19 -53.80
N VAL A 439 33.32 -20.66 -53.13
CA VAL A 439 31.99 -21.26 -53.03
C VAL A 439 31.03 -20.43 -53.88
N LYS A 440 30.40 -21.08 -54.86
CA LYS A 440 29.34 -20.54 -55.73
C LYS A 440 28.06 -20.41 -54.91
N VAL A 441 27.46 -19.22 -54.87
CA VAL A 441 26.07 -19.03 -54.45
C VAL A 441 25.23 -18.80 -55.71
N ASN A 442 24.37 -19.77 -56.02
CA ASN A 442 23.35 -19.68 -57.06
C ASN A 442 22.24 -18.74 -56.59
N VAL A 443 22.03 -17.65 -57.32
CA VAL A 443 20.82 -16.81 -57.19
C VAL A 443 19.83 -17.29 -58.24
N ALA A 444 18.80 -18.02 -57.79
CA ALA A 444 17.63 -18.34 -58.60
C ALA A 444 16.51 -17.36 -58.28
N SER A 445 16.21 -16.53 -59.27
CA SER A 445 15.07 -15.64 -59.37
C SER A 445 13.76 -16.42 -59.46
N ALA A 446 12.80 -16.13 -58.57
CA ALA A 446 11.43 -16.62 -58.68
C ALA A 446 10.44 -15.45 -58.65
N ASN A 447 9.82 -15.23 -59.81
CA ASN A 447 8.63 -14.43 -60.05
C ASN A 447 7.51 -14.77 -59.07
N LYS A 448 6.92 -13.76 -58.40
CA LYS A 448 5.55 -13.86 -57.86
C LYS A 448 4.71 -12.66 -58.28
N LYS A 449 3.63 -13.01 -58.97
CA LYS A 449 2.55 -12.17 -59.51
C LYS A 449 1.83 -11.43 -58.38
N GLY A 450 1.54 -10.16 -58.64
CA GLY A 450 0.75 -9.29 -57.77
C GLY A 450 -0.71 -9.74 -57.70
N VAL A 451 -1.23 -9.88 -56.49
CA VAL A 451 -2.65 -10.00 -56.20
C VAL A 451 -3.11 -8.65 -55.64
N SER A 452 -3.93 -7.95 -56.41
CA SER A 452 -4.56 -6.69 -56.05
C SER A 452 -5.75 -6.95 -55.13
N ILE A 453 -5.58 -6.73 -53.83
CA ILE A 453 -6.69 -6.70 -52.87
C ILE A 453 -7.19 -5.27 -52.74
N LYS A 454 -8.41 -5.01 -53.21
CA LYS A 454 -9.14 -3.75 -53.01
C LYS A 454 -9.45 -3.59 -51.52
N ARG A 455 -8.92 -2.55 -50.88
CA ARG A 455 -9.31 -2.12 -49.53
C ARG A 455 -10.65 -1.38 -49.57
N PRO A 456 -11.56 -1.61 -48.61
CA PRO A 456 -12.77 -0.80 -48.46
C PRO A 456 -12.42 0.62 -48.01
N LYS A 457 -13.16 1.60 -48.54
CA LYS A 457 -13.04 3.02 -48.20
C LYS A 457 -13.54 3.22 -46.76
N HIS A 458 -12.65 3.64 -45.87
CA HIS A 458 -13.04 4.21 -44.58
C HIS A 458 -13.41 5.68 -44.77
N GLU A 459 -14.58 6.06 -44.27
CA GLU A 459 -15.02 7.44 -44.10
C GLU A 459 -14.05 8.18 -43.18
N VAL A 460 -13.50 9.27 -43.70
CA VAL A 460 -12.68 10.22 -42.95
C VAL A 460 -13.65 11.11 -42.17
N MET A 461 -13.66 11.00 -40.84
CA MET A 461 -14.28 12.03 -40.00
C MET A 461 -13.33 13.24 -39.94
N ASP A 462 -13.80 14.35 -40.51
CA ASP A 462 -13.17 15.67 -40.46
C ASP A 462 -13.22 16.22 -39.02
N THR A 463 -12.15 16.05 -38.25
CA THR A 463 -11.91 16.87 -37.05
C THR A 463 -11.14 18.12 -37.46
N LYS A 464 -11.88 19.21 -37.74
CA LYS A 464 -11.31 20.54 -37.92
C LYS A 464 -10.76 21.06 -36.60
N LEU A 465 -9.45 21.01 -36.42
CA LEU A 465 -8.73 21.80 -35.42
C LEU A 465 -8.73 23.30 -35.81
N PRO A 466 -8.87 24.23 -34.87
CA PRO A 466 -8.85 25.66 -35.16
C PRO A 466 -7.44 26.13 -35.55
N LYS A 467 -7.34 26.83 -36.68
CA LYS A 467 -6.11 27.49 -37.14
C LYS A 467 -5.75 28.62 -36.19
N GLN A 468 -4.65 28.48 -35.44
CA GLN A 468 -4.06 29.60 -34.70
C GLN A 468 -3.42 30.58 -35.69
N ALA A 469 -3.74 31.87 -35.51
CA ALA A 469 -3.24 32.97 -36.31
C ALA A 469 -1.77 33.25 -35.97
N VAL A 470 -0.89 33.17 -36.98
CA VAL A 470 0.50 33.61 -36.88
C VAL A 470 0.54 35.12 -37.11
N VAL A 471 0.77 35.89 -36.04
CA VAL A 471 1.08 37.32 -36.14
C VAL A 471 2.57 37.46 -36.42
N VAL A 472 2.93 37.78 -37.66
CA VAL A 472 4.29 38.17 -38.05
C VAL A 472 4.46 39.66 -37.80
N SER A 473 5.17 40.03 -36.73
CA SER A 473 5.63 41.41 -36.53
C SER A 473 6.95 41.63 -37.29
N LYS A 474 6.86 42.27 -38.46
CA LYS A 474 8.03 42.85 -39.14
C LYS A 474 8.41 44.15 -38.41
N LYS A 475 9.59 44.17 -37.79
CA LYS A 475 10.27 45.44 -37.43
C LYS A 475 10.92 46.02 -38.68
N ARG A 476 10.68 47.32 -38.90
CA ARG A 476 11.50 48.21 -39.72
C ARG A 476 12.46 48.95 -38.81
#